data_AF-A0A538I6E3-F1
#
_entry.id   AF-A0A538I6E3-F1
#
_cell.length_a   1.000
_cell.length_b   1.000
_cell.length_c   1.000
_cell.angle_alpha   90.00
_cell.angle_beta   90.00
_cell.angle_gamma   90.00
#
_symmetry.space_group_name_H-M   'P 1'
#
loop_
_entity.id
_entity.type
_entity.pdbx_description
1 polymer ?
#
loop_
_entity_poly.entity_id
_entity_poly.type
_entity_poly.pdbx_seq_one_letter_code
_entity_poly.pdbx_strand_id
1 'polypeptide(L)' 'MRQPTVRQVYALAEALCERVGETFPETRDDASETIERLRIENGHPAPRLEDAPLRRRRWRRGASRVAQDLAEEME' A
#
# COMPACT_ATOMS: atom_id res chain seq x y z
N MET A 1 -18.59 9.81 3.61
CA MET A 1 -17.66 10.24 2.54
C MET A 1 -17.31 9.02 1.70
N ARG A 2 -17.25 9.13 0.36
CA ARG A 2 -16.84 8.02 -0.52
C ARG A 2 -15.32 7.87 -0.44
N GLN A 3 -14.81 6.64 -0.33
CA GLN A 3 -13.37 6.40 -0.37
C GLN A 3 -12.83 6.69 -1.78
N PRO A 4 -11.62 7.28 -1.90
CA PRO A 4 -10.98 7.49 -3.19
C PRO A 4 -10.69 6.16 -3.88
N THR A 5 -10.75 6.15 -5.20
CA THR A 5 -10.34 4.99 -6.02
C THR A 5 -8.81 4.89 -6.07
N VAL A 6 -8.29 3.69 -6.35
CA VAL A 6 -6.84 3.46 -6.51
C VAL A 6 -6.24 4.41 -7.55
N ARG A 7 -6.92 4.63 -8.68
CA ARG A 7 -6.48 5.56 -9.72
C ARG A 7 -6.38 7.01 -9.22
N GLN A 8 -7.32 7.44 -8.39
CA GLN A 8 -7.28 8.78 -7.80
C GLN A 8 -6.16 8.92 -6.78
N VAL A 9 -5.89 7.87 -6.00
CA VAL A 9 -4.77 7.86 -5.05
C VAL A 9 -3.44 7.97 -5.78
N TYR A 10 -3.24 7.24 -6.88
CA TYR A 10 -2.00 7.35 -7.65
C TYR A 10 -1.86 8.69 -8.37
N ALA A 11 -2.93 9.23 -8.97
CA ALA A 11 -2.90 10.56 -9.56
C ALA A 11 -2.55 11.66 -8.53
N LEU A 12 -3.07 11.52 -7.30
CA LEU A 12 -2.72 12.43 -6.22
C LEU A 12 -1.24 12.28 -5.82
N ALA A 13 -0.74 11.06 -5.72
CA ALA A 13 0.65 10.80 -5.37
C ALA A 13 1.63 11.33 -6.43
N GLU A 14 1.31 11.18 -7.72
CA GLU A 14 2.06 11.76 -8.84
C GLU A 14 2.14 13.28 -8.73
N ALA A 15 1.00 13.96 -8.57
CA ALA A 15 0.96 15.42 -8.41
C ALA A 15 1.75 15.91 -7.17
N LEU A 16 1.80 15.11 -6.11
CA LEU A 16 2.59 15.43 -4.92
C LEU A 16 4.09 15.33 -5.18
N CYS A 17 4.54 14.30 -5.90
CA CYS A 17 5.92 14.14 -6.34
C CYS A 17 6.35 15.34 -7.21
N GLU A 18 5.56 15.70 -8.22
CA GLU A 18 5.82 16.86 -9.08
C GLU A 18 5.97 18.16 -8.28
N ARG A 19 5.08 18.39 -7.30
CA ARG A 19 5.07 19.60 -6.48
C ARG A 19 6.34 19.77 -5.64
N VAL A 20 6.98 18.67 -5.24
CA VAL A 20 8.23 18.69 -4.46
C VAL A 20 9.48 18.49 -5.34
N GLY A 21 9.32 18.41 -6.67
CA GLY A 21 10.42 18.19 -7.60
C GLY A 21 11.00 16.77 -7.57
N GLU A 22 10.22 15.79 -7.12
CA GLU A 22 10.59 14.37 -7.16
C GLU A 22 9.91 13.66 -8.34
N THR A 23 10.58 12.65 -8.89
CA THR A 23 9.99 11.75 -9.90
C THR A 23 9.08 10.74 -9.22
N PHE A 24 7.91 10.48 -9.80
CA PHE A 24 7.04 9.41 -9.33
C PHE A 24 7.69 8.03 -9.57
N PRO A 25 7.73 7.12 -8.59
CA PRO A 25 8.46 5.85 -8.70
C PRO A 25 7.81 4.91 -9.73
N GLU A 26 8.64 4.32 -10.60
CA GLU A 26 8.19 3.38 -11.63
C GLU A 26 8.02 1.95 -11.10
N THR A 27 8.78 1.58 -10.06
CA THR A 27 8.74 0.24 -9.47
C THR A 27 8.25 0.25 -8.03
N ARG A 28 7.79 -0.91 -7.58
CA ARG A 28 7.39 -1.14 -6.17
C ARG A 28 8.57 -0.92 -5.22
N ASP A 29 9.77 -1.31 -5.63
CA ASP A 29 10.94 -1.25 -4.76
C ASP A 29 11.40 0.22 -4.62
N ASP A 30 11.40 0.99 -5.72
CA ASP A 30 11.65 2.44 -5.67
C ASP A 30 10.62 3.19 -4.82
N ALA A 31 9.35 2.79 -4.92
CA ALA A 31 8.29 3.34 -4.08
C ALA A 31 8.52 3.00 -2.60
N SER A 32 8.98 1.79 -2.30
CA SER A 32 9.26 1.36 -0.93
C SER A 32 10.44 2.13 -0.32
N GLU A 33 11.50 2.35 -1.11
CA GLU A 33 12.65 3.16 -0.72
C GLU A 33 12.24 4.62 -0.46
N THR A 34 11.48 5.22 -1.37
CA THR A 34 10.98 6.60 -1.24
C THR A 34 10.11 6.76 -0.01
N ILE A 35 9.17 5.83 0.23
CA ILE A 35 8.31 5.85 1.43
C ILE A 35 9.16 5.72 2.69
N GLU A 36 10.16 4.84 2.71
CA GLU A 36 11.04 4.70 3.87
C GLU A 36 11.82 5.99 4.16
N ARG A 37 12.44 6.59 3.14
CA ARG A 37 13.15 7.87 3.28
C ARG A 37 12.23 8.93 3.89
N LEU A 38 11.07 9.15 3.29
CA LEU A 38 10.07 10.12 3.77
C LEU A 38 9.57 9.80 5.19
N ARG A 39 9.42 8.51 5.51
CA ARG A 39 8.98 8.05 6.83
C ARG A 39 10.01 8.37 7.91
N ILE A 40 11.30 8.22 7.62
CA ILE A 40 12.39 8.56 8.54
C ILE A 40 12.52 10.07 8.70
N GLU A 41 12.47 10.82 7.60
CA GLU A 41 12.52 12.28 7.61
C GLU A 41 11.39 12.89 8.44
N ASN A 42 10.19 12.31 8.36
CA ASN A 42 9.04 12.71 9.17
C ASN A 42 9.09 12.19 10.63
N GLY A 43 10.12 11.43 11.03
CA GLY A 43 10.27 10.91 12.39
C GLY A 43 9.30 9.79 12.77
N HIS A 44 8.80 9.03 11.79
CA HIS A 44 7.81 8.00 12.06
C HIS A 44 8.44 6.79 12.79
N PRO A 45 7.80 6.25 13.85
CA PRO A 45 8.40 5.29 14.79
C PRO A 45 8.57 3.85 14.25
N ALA A 46 8.35 3.60 12.98
CA ALA A 46 8.42 2.23 12.45
C ALA A 46 9.89 1.80 12.23
N PRO A 47 10.23 0.51 12.34
CA PRO A 47 11.59 0.03 12.03
C PRO A 47 11.90 0.18 10.54
N ARG A 48 13.17 0.04 10.14
CA ARG A 48 13.56 -0.06 8.72
C ARG A 48 12.87 -1.25 8.06
N LEU A 49 12.72 -1.21 6.74
CA LEU A 49 12.09 -2.28 5.96
C LEU A 49 12.84 -3.61 6.12
N GLU A 50 14.16 -3.56 6.16
CA GLU A 50 15.03 -4.72 6.41
C GLU A 50 14.91 -5.27 7.84
N ASP A 51 14.72 -4.39 8.81
CA ASP A 51 14.53 -4.75 10.22
C ASP A 51 13.08 -5.11 10.56
N ALA A 52 12.16 -4.86 9.63
CA ALA A 52 10.76 -5.09 9.85
C ALA A 52 10.53 -6.59 10.02
N PRO A 53 9.88 -7.04 11.11
CA PRO A 53 9.58 -8.44 11.27
C PRO A 53 8.75 -8.88 10.07
N LEU A 54 9.18 -9.94 9.38
CA LEU A 54 8.41 -10.56 8.31
C LEU A 54 7.01 -10.85 8.85
N ARG A 55 6.04 -10.00 8.49
CA ARG A 55 4.66 -10.19 8.90
C ARG A 55 4.22 -11.48 8.21
N ARG A 56 4.19 -12.58 8.98
CA ARG A 56 3.49 -13.81 8.59
C ARG A 56 2.13 -13.33 8.11
N ARG A 57 1.86 -13.43 6.81
CA ARG A 57 0.60 -13.03 6.21
C ARG A 57 -0.48 -13.73 7.02
N ARG A 58 -1.11 -13.03 7.97
CA ARG A 58 -2.43 -13.42 8.46
C ARG A 58 -3.31 -13.17 7.25
N TRP A 59 -3.44 -14.20 6.42
CA TRP A 59 -4.52 -14.33 5.47
C TRP A 59 -5.75 -13.95 6.27
N ARG A 60 -6.32 -12.77 5.98
CA ARG A 60 -7.56 -12.36 6.60
C ARG A 60 -8.54 -13.49 6.30
N ARG A 61 -9.03 -14.18 7.33
CA ARG A 61 -10.09 -15.19 7.27
C ARG A 61 -11.40 -14.52 6.82
N GLY A 62 -11.42 -13.99 5.60
CA GLY A 62 -12.51 -13.20 5.03
C GLY A 62 -12.69 -13.48 3.54
N ALA A 63 -11.60 -13.85 2.82
CA ALA A 63 -11.72 -14.35 1.45
C ALA A 63 -12.45 -15.71 1.38
N SER A 64 -12.42 -16.50 2.47
CA SER A 64 -13.11 -17.78 2.55
C SER A 64 -14.63 -17.62 2.49
N ARG A 65 -15.21 -16.58 3.10
CA ARG A 65 -16.66 -16.48 3.24
C ARG A 65 -17.33 -16.07 1.93
N VAL A 66 -16.77 -15.08 1.23
CA VAL A 66 -17.24 -14.69 -0.10
C VAL A 66 -17.06 -15.81 -1.13
N ALA A 67 -15.96 -16.57 -1.05
CA ALA A 67 -15.75 -17.72 -1.92
C ALA A 67 -16.67 -18.91 -1.57
N GLN A 68 -17.05 -19.06 -0.29
CA GLN A 68 -18.02 -20.06 0.16
C GLN A 68 -19.44 -19.68 -0.25
N ASP A 69 -19.86 -18.45 -0.01
CA ASP A 69 -21.20 -17.95 -0.38
C ASP A 69 -21.42 -18.07 -1.90
N LEU A 70 -20.38 -17.76 -2.71
CA LEU A 70 -20.45 -17.93 -4.17
C LEU A 70 -20.49 -19.41 -4.60
N ALA A 71 -19.86 -20.31 -3.83
CA ALA A 71 -19.91 -21.74 -4.11
C ALA A 71 -21.27 -22.36 -3.74
N GLU A 72 -21.89 -21.89 -2.67
CA GLU A 72 -23.24 -22.29 -2.24
C GLU A 72 -24.33 -21.74 -3.17
N GLU A 73 -24.16 -20.55 -3.77
CA GLU A 73 -25.10 -20.02 -4.78
C GLU A 73 -25.03 -20.75 -6.14
N MET A 74 -23.95 -21.51 -6.39
CA MET A 74 -23.70 -22.23 -7.64
C MET A 74 -24.13 -23.71 -7.58
N GLU A 75 -24.63 -24.17 -6.42
CA GLU A 75 -25.20 -25.51 -6.18
C GLU A 75 -26.74 -25.45 -6.19
#